data_AF-A0AAN7W4C7-F1
#
_entry.id   AF-A0AAN7W4C7-F1
#
_cell.length_a   1.000
_cell.length_b   1.000
_cell.length_c   1.000
_cell.angle_alpha   90.00
_cell.angle_beta   90.00
_cell.angle_gamma   90.00
#
_symmetry.space_group_name_H-M   'P 1'
#
loop_
_entity.id
_entity.type
_entity.pdbx_description
1 polymer ?
#
loop_
_entity_poly.entity_id
_entity_poly.type
_entity_poly.pdbx_seq_one_letter_code
_entity_poly.pdbx_strand_id
1 'polypeptide(L)'
;MYGIALQQTNRALQNPTRALTDGTLAACRLLSMYEMFRGLDGSPPVSTQSDDWHRHAASCAYGRADRRPIVAAVKKRKRPGLSDGKWRDVPWKHCPRDLRDELMDVYADLAEQLEEQDEFAQRAFMEPRSDESALLPRHGSEIFQRCMATIAKLSSWEKHALRRCAEVSKESASVSPHLEDVCNAHGVGFFHLVMQYWAACIICYCRARVLLDGVKAGTSCDAQIPDPQSLASAIARHGSRYFESDTGLNGSRLATVPMGVACQFFITTGQQDSPEMEELGRIFRECKLAFMTCAWLRSAEAADPVPL
;
A
#
# COMPACT_ATOMS: atom_id res chain seq x y z
N MET A 1 21.81 -26.09 1.75
CA MET A 1 21.22 -25.39 2.92
C MET A 1 19.70 -25.27 2.83
N TYR A 2 19.11 -24.76 1.73
CA TYR A 2 17.64 -24.62 1.58
C TYR A 2 16.84 -25.91 1.85
N GLY A 3 17.20 -27.03 1.21
CA GLY A 3 16.49 -28.31 1.40
C GLY A 3 16.53 -28.83 2.85
N ILE A 4 17.60 -28.54 3.59
CA ILE A 4 17.71 -28.90 5.01
C ILE A 4 16.77 -28.03 5.85
N ALA A 5 16.72 -26.72 5.58
CA ALA A 5 15.79 -25.80 6.25
C ALA A 5 14.32 -26.16 5.95
N LEU A 6 14.00 -26.54 4.72
CA LEU A 6 12.67 -27.02 4.32
C LEU A 6 12.30 -28.30 5.07
N GLN A 7 13.21 -29.27 5.12
CA GLN A 7 13.00 -30.54 5.84
C GLN A 7 12.79 -30.32 7.35
N GLN A 8 13.57 -29.43 7.97
CA GLN A 8 13.43 -29.12 9.40
C GLN A 8 12.14 -28.37 9.70
N THR A 9 11.74 -27.45 8.83
CA THR A 9 10.46 -26.73 8.96
C THR A 9 9.28 -27.69 8.79
N ASN A 10 9.34 -28.60 7.82
CA ASN A 10 8.32 -29.63 7.63
C ASN A 10 8.20 -30.55 8.86
N ARG A 11 9.33 -30.99 9.43
CA ARG A 11 9.34 -31.76 10.69
C ARG A 11 8.77 -30.97 11.87
N ALA A 12 8.99 -29.66 11.94
CA ALA A 12 8.42 -28.80 12.97
C ALA A 12 6.91 -28.63 12.81
N LEU A 13 6.41 -28.53 11.57
CA LEU A 13 4.99 -28.42 11.24
C LEU A 13 4.20 -29.70 11.55
N GLN A 14 4.84 -30.87 11.46
CA GLN A 14 4.22 -32.15 11.81
C GLN A 14 4.02 -32.34 13.34
N ASN A 15 4.63 -31.48 14.16
CA ASN A 15 4.46 -31.51 15.61
C ASN A 15 3.53 -30.35 16.04
N PRO A 16 2.33 -30.61 16.58
CA PRO A 16 1.34 -29.58 16.89
C PRO A 16 1.86 -28.46 17.82
N THR A 17 2.71 -28.82 18.78
CA THR A 17 3.29 -27.87 19.74
C THR A 17 4.38 -27.01 19.10
N ARG A 18 5.18 -27.58 18.18
CA ARG A 18 6.25 -26.84 17.49
C ARG A 18 5.73 -26.02 16.31
N ALA A 19 4.66 -26.45 15.67
CA ALA A 19 4.03 -25.77 14.54
C ALA A 19 3.60 -24.33 14.89
N LEU A 20 3.18 -24.12 16.15
CA LEU A 20 2.69 -22.84 16.65
C LEU A 20 3.79 -21.93 17.23
N THR A 21 5.06 -22.36 17.21
CA THR A 21 6.16 -21.53 17.72
C THR A 21 6.53 -20.44 16.72
N ASP A 22 6.91 -19.26 17.24
CA ASP A 22 7.38 -18.14 16.43
C ASP A 22 8.56 -18.51 15.53
N GLY A 23 9.41 -19.43 15.99
CA GLY A 23 10.53 -19.97 15.20
C GLY A 23 10.07 -20.70 13.94
N THR A 24 9.01 -21.50 14.01
CA THR A 24 8.44 -22.20 12.86
C THR A 24 7.77 -21.21 11.90
N LEU A 25 7.03 -20.23 12.42
CA LEU A 25 6.42 -19.17 11.61
C LEU A 25 7.48 -18.30 10.90
N ALA A 26 8.54 -17.92 11.61
CA ALA A 26 9.67 -17.19 11.04
C ALA A 26 10.38 -18.01 9.96
N ALA A 27 10.61 -19.30 10.19
CA ALA A 27 11.18 -20.21 9.20
C ALA A 27 10.31 -20.30 7.94
N CYS A 28 8.98 -20.48 8.07
CA CYS A 28 8.05 -20.46 6.95
C CYS A 28 8.14 -19.14 6.17
N ARG A 29 8.15 -17.98 6.86
CA ARG A 29 8.27 -16.67 6.19
C ARG A 29 9.60 -16.50 5.46
N LEU A 30 10.72 -16.94 6.05
CA LEU A 30 12.05 -16.87 5.44
C LEU A 30 12.16 -17.78 4.21
N LEU A 31 11.61 -18.98 4.28
CA LEU A 31 11.55 -19.91 3.14
C LEU A 31 10.70 -19.33 2.00
N SER A 32 9.51 -18.79 2.30
CA SER A 32 8.69 -18.11 1.29
C SER A 32 9.41 -16.89 0.67
N MET A 33 10.17 -16.13 1.46
CA MET A 33 11.00 -15.04 0.91
C MET A 33 12.11 -15.58 0.00
N TYR A 34 12.78 -16.66 0.40
CA TYR A 34 13.84 -17.28 -0.40
C TYR A 34 13.33 -17.77 -1.76
N GLU A 35 12.17 -18.42 -1.81
CA GLU A 35 11.56 -18.86 -3.09
C GLU A 35 11.17 -17.69 -3.98
N MET A 36 10.65 -16.62 -3.38
CA MET A 36 10.30 -15.39 -4.10
C MET A 36 11.52 -14.73 -4.75
N PHE A 37 12.67 -14.70 -4.07
CA PHE A 37 13.89 -14.12 -4.63
C PHE A 37 14.57 -15.03 -5.66
N ARG A 38 14.50 -16.35 -5.48
CA ARG A 38 15.09 -17.31 -6.44
C ARG A 38 14.35 -17.41 -7.77
N GLY A 39 13.06 -17.06 -7.81
CA GLY A 39 12.29 -17.00 -9.06
C GLY A 39 12.70 -15.86 -10.01
N LEU A 40 13.53 -14.92 -9.57
CA LEU A 40 13.98 -13.77 -10.36
C LEU A 40 15.26 -14.04 -11.17
N ASP A 41 16.00 -15.10 -10.83
CA ASP A 41 17.30 -15.43 -11.44
C ASP A 41 17.15 -16.43 -12.60
N GLY A 42 16.48 -15.99 -13.68
CA GLY A 42 16.71 -16.35 -15.10
C GLY A 42 17.00 -17.80 -15.55
N SER A 43 16.78 -18.84 -14.74
CA SER A 43 17.06 -20.24 -15.08
C SER A 43 15.82 -20.92 -15.71
N PRO A 44 15.97 -21.91 -16.63
CA PRO A 44 14.92 -22.33 -17.58
C PRO A 44 13.75 -23.07 -16.89
N PRO A 45 12.60 -23.24 -17.59
CA PRO A 45 11.30 -23.40 -16.93
C PRO A 45 11.18 -24.81 -16.37
N VAL A 46 11.17 -24.93 -15.05
CA VAL A 46 10.70 -26.16 -14.41
C VAL A 46 9.18 -26.10 -14.42
N SER A 47 8.59 -26.79 -15.40
CA SER A 47 7.16 -26.95 -15.67
C SER A 47 6.35 -27.61 -14.53
N THR A 48 6.83 -27.58 -13.30
CA THR A 48 6.12 -28.05 -12.10
C THR A 48 5.67 -26.89 -11.20
N GLN A 49 6.11 -25.66 -11.45
CA GLN A 49 5.70 -24.50 -10.64
C GLN A 49 4.35 -23.92 -11.08
N SER A 50 3.86 -24.26 -12.28
CA SER A 50 2.63 -23.70 -12.85
C SER A 50 1.37 -24.54 -12.68
N ASP A 51 1.46 -25.79 -12.21
CA ASP A 51 0.28 -26.68 -12.07
C ASP A 51 -0.17 -26.88 -10.61
N ASP A 52 0.70 -26.61 -9.63
CA ASP A 52 0.36 -26.75 -8.20
C ASP A 52 -0.20 -25.46 -7.58
N TRP A 53 -0.34 -24.37 -8.35
CA TRP A 53 -0.92 -23.11 -7.86
C TRP A 53 -2.34 -23.30 -7.32
N HIS A 54 -3.11 -24.27 -7.86
CA HIS A 54 -4.43 -24.62 -7.34
C HIS A 54 -4.35 -25.18 -5.91
N ARG A 55 -3.31 -25.94 -5.57
CA ARG A 55 -3.06 -26.43 -4.20
C ARG A 55 -2.49 -25.32 -3.30
N HIS A 56 -1.75 -24.36 -3.87
CA HIS A 56 -1.21 -23.22 -3.15
C HIS A 56 -2.25 -22.11 -2.86
N ALA A 57 -3.14 -21.81 -3.81
CA ALA A 57 -4.23 -20.83 -3.71
C ALA A 57 -5.41 -21.31 -2.86
N ALA A 58 -5.55 -22.62 -2.66
CA ALA A 58 -6.57 -23.20 -1.77
C ALA A 58 -6.36 -22.80 -0.29
N SER A 59 -5.16 -22.35 0.10
CA SER A 59 -4.96 -21.73 1.41
C SER A 59 -5.14 -20.21 1.29
N CYS A 60 -6.09 -19.62 2.05
CA CYS A 60 -6.25 -18.16 2.14
C CYS A 60 -4.91 -17.44 2.44
N ALA A 61 -3.96 -18.14 3.08
CA ALA A 61 -2.65 -17.62 3.44
C ALA A 61 -1.79 -17.20 2.23
N TYR A 62 -1.86 -17.91 1.10
CA TYR A 62 -1.01 -17.59 -0.07
C TYR A 62 -1.58 -16.44 -0.93
N GLY A 63 -2.91 -16.41 -1.15
CA GLY A 63 -3.57 -15.24 -1.75
C GLY A 63 -3.33 -13.94 -0.97
N ARG A 64 -3.18 -14.05 0.36
CA ARG A 64 -2.81 -12.94 1.26
C ARG A 64 -1.30 -12.66 1.30
N ALA A 65 -0.45 -13.62 0.95
CA ALA A 65 1.01 -13.52 0.96
C ALA A 65 1.59 -12.96 -0.35
N ASP A 66 0.91 -13.19 -1.48
CA ASP A 66 1.30 -12.76 -2.83
C ASP A 66 0.87 -11.31 -3.17
N ARG A 67 0.29 -10.58 -2.20
CA ARG A 67 -0.12 -9.16 -2.37
C ARG A 67 0.97 -8.15 -2.03
N ARG A 68 2.13 -8.61 -1.56
CA ARG A 68 3.33 -7.78 -1.33
C ARG A 68 3.86 -7.01 -2.56
N PRO A 69 3.80 -7.52 -3.80
CA PRO A 69 4.20 -6.75 -4.97
C PRO A 69 3.23 -5.62 -5.31
N ILE A 70 2.03 -5.54 -4.73
CA ILE A 70 1.05 -4.48 -5.04
C ILE A 70 1.52 -3.12 -4.53
N VAL A 71 2.02 -3.03 -3.30
CA VAL A 71 2.57 -1.76 -2.79
C VAL A 71 3.83 -1.36 -3.55
N ALA A 72 4.64 -2.34 -3.99
CA ALA A 72 5.78 -2.08 -4.87
C ALA A 72 5.35 -1.64 -6.28
N ALA A 73 4.23 -2.16 -6.80
CA ALA A 73 3.62 -1.79 -8.06
C ALA A 73 3.12 -0.34 -8.06
N VAL A 74 2.53 0.13 -6.95
CA VAL A 74 2.21 1.56 -6.77
C VAL A 74 3.47 2.42 -6.86
N LYS A 75 4.56 2.03 -6.18
CA LYS A 75 5.83 2.74 -6.25
C LYS A 75 6.41 2.78 -7.66
N LYS A 76 6.32 1.66 -8.39
CA LYS A 76 6.80 1.54 -9.77
C LYS A 76 5.83 2.17 -10.79
N ARG A 77 4.61 2.52 -10.37
CA ARG A 77 3.51 2.98 -11.25
C ARG A 77 3.29 2.01 -12.40
N LYS A 78 3.23 0.73 -12.04
CA LYS A 78 3.03 -0.37 -12.99
C LYS A 78 1.88 -1.22 -12.52
N ARG A 79 0.93 -1.48 -13.41
CA ARG A 79 -0.19 -2.37 -13.19
C ARG A 79 0.35 -3.73 -12.71
N PRO A 80 -0.05 -4.19 -11.51
CA PRO A 80 0.32 -5.52 -11.07
C PRO A 80 -0.46 -6.55 -11.89
N GLY A 81 0.15 -7.67 -12.27
CA GLY A 81 -0.57 -8.79 -12.92
C GLY A 81 -1.74 -9.35 -12.08
N LEU A 82 -1.75 -9.01 -10.78
CA LEU A 82 -2.81 -9.32 -9.81
C LEU A 82 -4.05 -8.41 -9.93
N SER A 83 -4.04 -7.38 -10.79
CA SER A 83 -5.22 -6.54 -11.01
C SER A 83 -6.25 -7.17 -11.96
N ASP A 84 -5.92 -8.27 -12.64
CA ASP A 84 -6.85 -9.02 -13.52
C ASP A 84 -8.02 -9.64 -12.71
N GLY A 85 -9.21 -9.67 -13.30
CA GLY A 85 -10.47 -10.04 -12.64
C GLY A 85 -10.43 -11.43 -12.01
N LYS A 86 -9.66 -12.37 -12.59
CA LYS A 86 -9.46 -13.70 -12.02
C LYS A 86 -8.83 -13.65 -10.62
N TRP A 87 -7.89 -12.75 -10.39
CA TRP A 87 -7.22 -12.58 -9.09
C TRP A 87 -8.05 -11.79 -8.08
N ARG A 88 -9.00 -10.99 -8.57
CA ARG A 88 -9.94 -10.24 -7.73
C ARG A 88 -11.09 -11.07 -7.20
N ASP A 89 -11.47 -12.16 -7.86
CA ASP A 89 -12.69 -12.89 -7.52
C ASP A 89 -12.46 -14.32 -7.04
N VAL A 90 -11.53 -15.04 -7.65
CA VAL A 90 -11.31 -16.47 -7.36
C VAL A 90 -10.90 -16.73 -5.90
N PRO A 91 -9.99 -15.97 -5.28
CA PRO A 91 -9.56 -16.24 -3.90
C PRO A 91 -10.67 -16.09 -2.84
N TRP A 92 -11.71 -15.31 -3.15
CA TRP A 92 -12.74 -14.94 -2.16
C TRP A 92 -13.99 -15.80 -2.20
N LYS A 93 -14.08 -16.75 -3.15
CA LYS A 93 -15.22 -17.68 -3.22
C LYS A 93 -15.39 -18.52 -1.95
N HIS A 94 -14.30 -18.74 -1.22
CA HIS A 94 -14.27 -19.59 -0.04
C HIS A 94 -13.70 -18.89 1.20
N CYS A 95 -13.28 -17.63 1.07
CA CYS A 95 -12.64 -16.86 2.13
C CYS A 95 -13.22 -15.44 2.14
N PRO A 96 -13.87 -14.99 3.22
CA PRO A 96 -14.33 -13.62 3.30
C PRO A 96 -13.14 -12.66 3.26
N ARG A 97 -13.32 -11.53 2.56
CA ARG A 97 -12.35 -10.43 2.55
C ARG A 97 -12.29 -9.80 3.94
N ASP A 98 -11.09 -9.44 4.37
CA ASP A 98 -10.90 -8.58 5.55
C ASP A 98 -10.49 -7.16 5.13
N LEU A 99 -10.36 -6.28 6.13
CA LEU A 99 -9.95 -4.88 5.92
C LEU A 99 -8.63 -4.77 5.15
N ARG A 100 -7.69 -5.69 5.36
CA ARG A 100 -6.41 -5.68 4.65
C ARG A 100 -6.61 -6.03 3.18
N ASP A 101 -7.43 -7.04 2.89
CA ASP A 101 -7.71 -7.44 1.52
C ASP A 101 -8.37 -6.32 0.72
N GLU A 102 -9.36 -5.66 1.33
CA GLU A 102 -10.06 -4.51 0.73
C GLU A 102 -9.11 -3.37 0.42
N LEU A 103 -8.20 -3.02 1.34
CA LEU A 103 -7.23 -1.96 1.10
C LEU A 103 -6.21 -2.34 0.02
N MET A 104 -5.77 -3.61 -0.03
CA MET A 104 -4.84 -4.08 -1.06
C MET A 104 -5.47 -4.07 -2.46
N ASP A 105 -6.78 -4.31 -2.58
CA ASP A 105 -7.51 -4.14 -3.85
C ASP A 105 -7.45 -2.68 -4.31
N VAL A 106 -7.62 -1.73 -3.38
CA VAL A 106 -7.49 -0.29 -3.66
C VAL A 106 -6.08 0.07 -4.11
N TYR A 107 -5.04 -0.50 -3.48
CA TYR A 107 -3.66 -0.28 -3.92
C TYR A 107 -3.40 -0.84 -5.33
N ALA A 108 -4.03 -1.96 -5.70
CA ALA A 108 -3.90 -2.49 -7.07
C ALA A 108 -4.56 -1.57 -8.09
N ASP A 109 -5.76 -1.06 -7.78
CA ASP A 109 -6.45 -0.03 -8.59
C ASP A 109 -5.59 1.23 -8.72
N LEU A 110 -4.98 1.67 -7.62
CA LEU A 110 -4.13 2.86 -7.60
C LEU A 110 -2.89 2.70 -8.49
N ALA A 111 -2.24 1.53 -8.47
CA ALA A 111 -1.09 1.25 -9.32
C ALA A 111 -1.44 1.31 -10.81
N GLU A 112 -2.58 0.74 -11.18
CA GLU A 112 -3.12 0.78 -12.54
C GLU A 112 -3.46 2.22 -12.97
N GLN A 113 -4.12 2.99 -12.10
CA GLN A 113 -4.45 4.39 -12.36
C GLN A 113 -3.21 5.27 -12.52
N LEU A 114 -2.18 5.04 -11.72
CA LEU A 114 -0.93 5.79 -11.79
C LEU A 114 -0.17 5.54 -13.09
N GLU A 115 -0.20 4.30 -13.61
CA GLU A 115 0.39 3.96 -14.92
C GLU A 115 -0.35 4.69 -16.05
N GLU A 116 -1.68 4.64 -16.05
CA GLU A 116 -2.50 5.31 -17.07
C GLU A 116 -2.33 6.83 -17.05
N GLN A 117 -2.17 7.43 -15.86
CA GLN A 117 -1.86 8.85 -15.73
C GLN A 117 -0.50 9.20 -16.33
N ASP A 118 0.51 8.35 -16.17
CA ASP A 118 1.82 8.56 -16.81
C ASP A 118 1.74 8.46 -18.31
N GLU A 119 1.04 7.45 -18.83
CA GLU A 119 0.80 7.32 -20.26
C GLU A 119 0.04 8.52 -20.82
N PHE A 120 -0.97 9.01 -20.09
CA PHE A 120 -1.72 10.20 -20.45
C PHE A 120 -0.84 11.45 -20.48
N ALA A 121 -0.04 11.68 -19.44
CA ALA A 121 0.87 12.82 -19.36
C ALA A 121 1.91 12.81 -20.49
N GLN A 122 2.47 11.64 -20.82
CA GLN A 122 3.39 11.48 -21.94
C GLN A 122 2.74 11.82 -23.28
N ARG A 123 1.49 11.38 -23.51
CA ARG A 123 0.74 11.71 -24.73
C ARG A 123 0.38 13.18 -24.80
N ALA A 124 0.01 13.80 -23.68
CA ALA A 124 -0.32 15.23 -23.62
C ALA A 124 0.89 16.13 -23.91
N PHE A 125 2.10 15.68 -23.56
CA PHE A 125 3.35 16.40 -23.83
C PHE A 125 3.82 16.29 -25.28
N MET A 126 3.50 15.19 -25.97
CA MET A 126 3.78 15.04 -27.40
C MET A 126 2.78 15.87 -28.21
N GLU A 127 3.25 16.56 -29.26
CA GLU A 127 2.42 17.43 -30.11
C GLU A 127 1.23 16.61 -30.67
N PRO A 128 -0.02 16.86 -30.22
CA PRO A 128 -1.13 15.97 -30.55
C PRO A 128 -1.41 16.03 -32.04
N ARG A 129 -1.64 14.88 -32.68
CA ARG A 129 -2.28 14.88 -34.01
C ARG A 129 -3.64 15.58 -33.91
N SER A 130 -4.08 16.23 -35.00
CA SER A 130 -5.32 17.03 -35.03
C SER A 130 -6.54 16.31 -34.43
N ASP A 131 -6.62 14.99 -34.61
CA ASP A 131 -7.74 14.16 -34.17
C ASP A 131 -7.62 13.72 -32.69
N GLU A 132 -6.39 13.67 -32.14
CA GLU A 132 -6.12 13.26 -30.75
C GLU A 132 -6.35 14.42 -29.75
N SER A 133 -6.16 15.66 -30.20
CA SER A 133 -6.38 16.87 -29.40
C SER A 133 -7.82 16.95 -28.86
N ALA A 134 -8.81 16.50 -29.65
CA ALA A 134 -10.22 16.47 -29.24
C ALA A 134 -10.55 15.34 -28.25
N LEU A 135 -9.75 14.26 -28.22
CA LEU A 135 -9.96 13.10 -27.36
C LEU A 135 -9.26 13.22 -26.00
N LEU A 136 -8.21 14.03 -25.92
CA LEU A 136 -7.41 14.23 -24.71
C LEU A 136 -8.26 14.69 -23.51
N PRO A 137 -9.19 15.67 -23.62
CA PRO A 137 -10.01 16.08 -22.49
C PRO A 137 -10.96 14.98 -22.01
N ARG A 138 -11.50 14.19 -22.94
CA ARG A 138 -12.38 13.05 -22.61
C ARG A 138 -11.61 11.98 -21.85
N HIS A 139 -10.41 11.62 -22.31
CA HIS A 139 -9.56 10.64 -21.63
C HIS A 139 -9.16 11.14 -20.23
N GLY A 140 -8.79 12.41 -20.09
CA GLY A 140 -8.51 13.03 -18.79
C GLY A 140 -9.71 12.96 -17.83
N SER A 141 -10.92 13.23 -18.33
CA SER A 141 -12.15 13.10 -17.55
C SER A 141 -12.43 11.65 -17.12
N GLU A 142 -12.18 10.66 -17.98
CA GLU A 142 -12.37 9.24 -17.65
C GLU A 142 -11.37 8.76 -16.57
N ILE A 143 -10.12 9.20 -16.63
CA ILE A 143 -9.13 8.95 -15.55
C ILE A 143 -9.59 9.62 -14.26
N PHE A 144 -10.02 10.89 -14.31
CA PHE A 144 -10.49 11.63 -13.15
C PHE A 144 -11.68 10.94 -12.45
N GLN A 145 -12.68 10.50 -13.21
CA GLN A 145 -13.84 9.77 -12.67
C GLN A 145 -13.41 8.47 -11.95
N ARG A 146 -12.41 7.77 -12.48
CA ARG A 146 -11.86 6.57 -11.82
C ARG A 146 -11.14 6.92 -10.52
N CYS A 147 -10.40 8.03 -10.46
CA CYS A 147 -9.84 8.52 -9.19
C CYS A 147 -10.94 8.81 -8.16
N MET A 148 -12.01 9.50 -8.56
CA MET A 148 -13.15 9.77 -7.67
C MET A 148 -13.83 8.49 -7.16
N ALA A 149 -13.93 7.46 -8.01
CA ALA A 149 -14.41 6.15 -7.59
C ALA A 149 -13.47 5.49 -6.55
N THR A 150 -12.15 5.60 -6.72
CA THR A 150 -11.16 5.13 -5.72
C THR A 150 -11.28 5.89 -4.41
N ILE A 151 -11.49 7.21 -4.45
CA ILE A 151 -11.75 8.04 -3.26
C ILE A 151 -12.99 7.52 -2.53
N ALA A 152 -14.08 7.23 -3.24
CA ALA A 152 -15.28 6.68 -2.64
C ALA A 152 -15.05 5.30 -1.99
N LYS A 153 -14.22 4.43 -2.61
CA LYS A 153 -13.82 3.14 -2.02
C LYS A 153 -13.03 3.33 -0.72
N LEU A 154 -12.09 4.27 -0.68
CA LEU A 154 -11.32 4.61 0.52
C LEU A 154 -12.24 5.14 1.64
N SER A 155 -13.19 6.02 1.34
CA SER A 155 -14.17 6.50 2.33
C SER A 155 -15.08 5.38 2.85
N SER A 156 -15.44 4.42 1.98
CA SER A 156 -16.20 3.23 2.40
C SER A 156 -15.37 2.33 3.32
N TRP A 157 -14.09 2.15 3.00
CA TRP A 157 -13.15 1.38 3.79
C TRP A 157 -12.98 1.95 5.21
N GLU A 158 -12.82 3.26 5.35
CA GLU A 158 -12.71 3.92 6.67
C GLU A 158 -13.95 3.65 7.54
N LYS A 159 -15.15 3.83 6.96
CA LYS A 159 -16.42 3.52 7.65
C LYS A 159 -16.51 2.05 8.03
N HIS A 160 -15.97 1.15 7.22
CA HIS A 160 -15.91 -0.27 7.56
C HIS A 160 -14.94 -0.53 8.72
N ALA A 161 -13.74 0.03 8.69
CA ALA A 161 -12.74 -0.10 9.75
C ALA A 161 -13.27 0.40 11.10
N LEU A 162 -13.87 1.60 11.15
CA LEU A 162 -14.45 2.17 12.36
C LEU A 162 -15.59 1.31 12.94
N ARG A 163 -16.47 0.75 12.08
CA ARG A 163 -17.51 -0.20 12.52
C ARG A 163 -16.91 -1.46 13.15
N ARG A 164 -15.84 -2.01 12.58
CA ARG A 164 -15.15 -3.19 13.13
C ARG A 164 -14.50 -2.87 14.49
N CYS A 165 -13.91 -1.69 14.65
CA CYS A 165 -13.39 -1.23 15.95
C CYS A 165 -14.49 -1.14 17.02
N ALA A 166 -15.67 -0.64 16.64
CA ALA A 166 -16.84 -0.56 17.51
C ALA A 166 -17.31 -1.94 17.98
N GLU A 167 -17.42 -2.90 17.05
CA GLU A 167 -17.86 -4.28 17.35
C GLU A 167 -16.92 -5.00 18.33
N VAL A 168 -15.60 -4.78 18.19
CA VAL A 168 -14.59 -5.41 19.05
C VAL A 168 -14.60 -4.82 20.46
N SER A 169 -14.90 -3.52 20.59
CA SER A 169 -14.79 -2.81 21.87
C SER A 169 -15.89 -3.17 22.88
N LYS A 170 -16.98 -3.85 22.46
CA LYS A 170 -18.09 -4.38 23.30
C LYS A 170 -18.76 -3.40 24.29
N GLU A 171 -18.32 -2.16 24.40
CA GLU A 171 -18.90 -1.10 25.22
C GLU A 171 -19.66 -0.11 24.34
N SER A 172 -20.93 0.15 24.71
CA SER A 172 -21.81 1.14 24.08
C SER A 172 -21.38 2.60 24.31
N ALA A 173 -20.11 2.89 24.53
CA ALA A 173 -19.61 4.21 24.85
C ALA A 173 -18.70 4.73 23.72
N SER A 174 -19.25 5.67 22.92
CA SER A 174 -18.49 6.63 22.13
C SER A 174 -17.35 6.04 21.27
N VAL A 175 -17.70 5.39 20.16
CA VAL A 175 -16.71 5.12 19.09
C VAL A 175 -16.16 6.46 18.63
N SER A 176 -14.84 6.63 18.68
CA SER A 176 -14.23 7.85 18.20
C SER A 176 -14.55 8.05 16.72
N PRO A 177 -14.91 9.28 16.28
CA PRO A 177 -15.31 9.52 14.91
C PRO A 177 -14.17 9.37 13.90
N HIS A 178 -12.92 9.30 14.35
CA HIS A 178 -11.74 9.29 13.49
C HIS A 178 -10.81 8.11 13.74
N LEU A 179 -10.21 7.61 12.65
CA LEU A 179 -9.21 6.53 12.73
C LEU A 179 -7.98 6.92 13.54
N GLU A 180 -7.66 8.21 13.60
CA GLU A 180 -6.53 8.73 14.37
C GLU A 180 -6.62 8.35 15.85
N ASP A 181 -7.81 8.38 16.42
CA ASP A 181 -8.03 8.10 17.85
C ASP A 181 -7.93 6.60 18.19
N VAL A 182 -8.15 5.72 17.21
CA VAL A 182 -8.22 4.27 17.41
C VAL A 182 -7.04 3.51 16.78
N CYS A 183 -6.20 4.18 15.98
CA CYS A 183 -5.12 3.53 15.21
C CYS A 183 -4.13 2.75 16.09
N ASN A 184 -3.93 3.20 17.34
CA ASN A 184 -3.00 2.58 18.28
C ASN A 184 -3.63 1.49 19.14
N ALA A 185 -4.98 1.40 19.19
CA ALA A 185 -5.70 0.55 20.14
C ALA A 185 -5.73 -0.94 19.74
N HIS A 186 -5.57 -1.27 18.46
CA HIS A 186 -5.78 -2.64 17.93
C HIS A 186 -4.49 -3.31 17.42
N GLY A 187 -3.35 -2.95 18.00
CA GLY A 187 -2.04 -3.54 17.70
C GLY A 187 -1.40 -3.08 16.40
N VAL A 188 -0.14 -3.51 16.18
CA VAL A 188 0.73 -3.05 15.08
C VAL A 188 0.14 -3.34 13.69
N GLY A 189 -0.56 -4.46 13.51
CA GLY A 189 -1.15 -4.82 12.23
C GLY A 189 -2.24 -3.86 11.77
N PHE A 190 -3.15 -3.48 12.68
CA PHE A 190 -4.19 -2.49 12.42
C PHE A 190 -3.60 -1.09 12.27
N PHE A 191 -2.66 -0.72 13.14
CA PHE A 191 -1.92 0.53 13.03
C PHE A 191 -1.31 0.72 11.63
N HIS A 192 -0.56 -0.29 11.15
CA HIS A 192 0.05 -0.23 9.83
C HIS A 192 -1.00 -0.10 8.71
N LEU A 193 -2.15 -0.76 8.86
CA LEU A 193 -3.22 -0.70 7.90
C LEU A 193 -3.85 0.70 7.81
N VAL A 194 -4.04 1.38 8.94
CA VAL A 194 -4.49 2.78 8.98
C VAL A 194 -3.47 3.72 8.33
N MET A 195 -2.18 3.52 8.61
CA MET A 195 -1.12 4.32 8.00
C MET A 195 -1.05 4.13 6.48
N GLN A 196 -1.26 2.90 5.99
CA GLN A 196 -1.39 2.62 4.55
C GLN A 196 -2.63 3.27 3.96
N TYR A 197 -3.76 3.24 4.66
CA TYR A 197 -4.97 3.93 4.22
C TYR A 197 -4.72 5.45 4.04
N TRP A 198 -4.11 6.12 5.03
CA TRP A 198 -3.75 7.53 4.92
C TRP A 198 -2.82 7.79 3.73
N ALA A 199 -1.80 6.94 3.53
CA ALA A 199 -0.90 7.06 2.40
C ALA A 199 -1.63 6.90 1.04
N ALA A 200 -2.54 5.93 0.92
CA ALA A 200 -3.34 5.75 -0.29
C ALA A 200 -4.25 6.96 -0.58
N CYS A 201 -4.88 7.51 0.46
CA CYS A 201 -5.67 8.74 0.36
C CYS A 201 -4.82 9.92 -0.13
N ILE A 202 -3.64 10.16 0.46
CA ILE A 202 -2.74 11.25 0.06
C ILE A 202 -2.40 11.14 -1.43
N ILE A 203 -1.95 9.96 -1.89
CA ILE A 203 -1.62 9.72 -3.30
C ILE A 203 -2.85 10.00 -4.19
N CYS A 204 -4.01 9.43 -3.84
CA CYS A 204 -5.21 9.56 -4.67
C CYS A 204 -5.72 11.01 -4.72
N TYR A 205 -5.70 11.74 -3.60
CA TYR A 205 -6.16 13.13 -3.52
C TYR A 205 -5.24 14.08 -4.28
N CYS A 206 -3.92 13.94 -4.13
CA CYS A 206 -2.95 14.74 -4.89
C CYS A 206 -3.13 14.53 -6.40
N ARG A 207 -3.23 13.27 -6.85
CA ARG A 207 -3.45 12.95 -8.26
C ARG A 207 -4.78 13.46 -8.81
N ALA A 208 -5.85 13.31 -8.04
CA ALA A 208 -7.15 13.83 -8.44
C ALA A 208 -7.11 15.36 -8.59
N ARG A 209 -6.38 16.08 -7.74
CA ARG A 209 -6.24 17.55 -7.82
C ARG A 209 -5.50 17.97 -9.08
N VAL A 210 -4.37 17.33 -9.40
CA VAL A 210 -3.61 17.60 -10.63
C VAL A 210 -4.48 17.38 -11.87
N LEU A 211 -5.26 16.30 -11.90
CA LEU A 211 -6.19 16.03 -13.00
C LEU A 211 -7.35 17.05 -13.05
N LEU A 212 -7.90 17.43 -11.90
CA LEU A 212 -8.99 18.40 -11.82
C LEU A 212 -8.55 19.77 -12.35
N ASP A 213 -7.34 20.22 -12.03
CA ASP A 213 -6.81 21.48 -12.54
C ASP A 213 -6.68 21.45 -14.08
N GLY A 214 -6.25 20.31 -14.64
CA GLY A 214 -6.23 20.07 -16.09
C GLY A 214 -7.62 20.05 -16.72
N VAL A 215 -8.62 19.44 -16.07
CA VAL A 215 -10.01 19.35 -16.55
C VAL A 215 -10.74 20.70 -16.45
N LYS A 216 -10.50 21.47 -15.38
CA LYS A 216 -11.08 22.80 -15.15
C LYS A 216 -10.65 23.83 -16.19
N ALA A 217 -9.46 23.67 -16.76
CA ALA A 217 -9.03 24.48 -17.90
C ALA A 217 -9.92 24.29 -19.14
N GLY A 218 -10.74 23.23 -19.20
CA GLY A 218 -11.64 22.93 -20.31
C GLY A 218 -13.15 22.83 -19.98
N THR A 219 -13.56 22.74 -18.70
CA THR A 219 -14.98 22.57 -18.27
C THR A 219 -15.22 23.07 -16.83
N SER A 220 -16.48 23.37 -16.45
CA SER A 220 -16.83 23.65 -15.03
C SER A 220 -17.08 22.35 -14.25
N CYS A 221 -16.04 21.79 -13.62
CA CYS A 221 -16.17 20.64 -12.73
C CYS A 221 -16.08 21.08 -11.26
N ASP A 222 -17.18 20.93 -10.49
CA ASP A 222 -17.28 21.31 -9.07
C ASP A 222 -16.92 20.16 -8.10
N ALA A 223 -16.13 19.18 -8.55
CA ALA A 223 -15.71 18.08 -7.70
C ALA A 223 -14.87 18.58 -6.51
N GLN A 224 -15.31 18.26 -5.29
CA GLN A 224 -14.59 18.60 -4.06
C GLN A 224 -13.66 17.45 -3.67
N ILE A 225 -12.35 17.69 -3.74
CA ILE A 225 -11.33 16.73 -3.34
C ILE A 225 -10.86 17.07 -1.91
N PRO A 226 -10.95 16.14 -0.96
CA PRO A 226 -10.53 16.38 0.42
C PRO A 226 -9.06 16.82 0.52
N ASP A 227 -8.73 17.50 1.61
CA ASP A 227 -7.37 17.97 1.84
C ASP A 227 -6.48 16.88 2.46
N PRO A 228 -5.37 16.49 1.81
CA PRO A 228 -4.48 15.45 2.34
C PRO A 228 -3.63 15.91 3.53
N GLN A 229 -3.62 17.21 3.88
CA GLN A 229 -2.82 17.76 4.98
C GLN A 229 -3.03 17.02 6.29
N SER A 230 -4.28 16.85 6.72
CA SER A 230 -4.60 16.21 8.00
C SER A 230 -4.09 14.75 8.06
N LEU A 231 -4.11 14.05 6.93
CA LEU A 231 -3.63 12.68 6.79
C LEU A 231 -2.10 12.61 6.86
N ALA A 232 -1.41 13.54 6.18
CA ALA A 232 0.05 13.63 6.23
C ALA A 232 0.53 13.98 7.64
N SER A 233 -0.15 14.93 8.30
CA SER A 233 0.13 15.28 9.69
C SER A 233 -0.14 14.12 10.65
N ALA A 234 -1.20 13.33 10.44
CA ALA A 234 -1.46 12.13 11.24
C ALA A 234 -0.35 11.08 11.10
N ILE A 235 0.15 10.86 9.87
CA ILE A 235 1.30 9.97 9.64
C ILE A 235 2.54 10.45 10.40
N ALA A 236 2.84 11.76 10.35
CA ALA A 236 3.98 12.31 11.08
C ALA A 236 3.84 12.12 12.59
N ARG A 237 2.66 12.44 13.15
CA ARG A 237 2.36 12.36 14.59
C ARG A 237 2.48 10.95 15.16
N HIS A 238 2.13 9.94 14.36
CA HIS A 238 2.14 8.54 14.80
C HIS A 238 3.33 7.72 14.27
N GLY A 239 4.21 8.31 13.45
CA GLY A 239 5.30 7.58 12.77
C GLY A 239 6.29 6.90 13.72
N SER A 240 6.51 7.47 14.91
CA SER A 240 7.41 6.94 15.93
C SER A 240 7.03 5.53 16.42
N ARG A 241 5.73 5.20 16.37
CA ARG A 241 5.21 3.87 16.78
C ARG A 241 5.77 2.72 15.96
N TYR A 242 6.22 2.96 14.72
CA TYR A 242 6.90 1.93 13.94
C TYR A 242 8.22 1.47 14.55
N PHE A 243 8.78 2.25 15.48
CA PHE A 243 10.09 2.00 16.06
C PHE A 243 10.02 1.64 17.54
N GLU A 244 8.81 1.40 18.07
CA GLU A 244 8.60 0.86 19.41
C GLU A 244 9.07 -0.59 19.49
N SER A 245 9.36 -1.06 20.72
CA SER A 245 9.95 -2.39 20.93
C SER A 245 9.04 -3.54 20.49
N ASP A 246 7.72 -3.34 20.50
CA ASP A 246 6.71 -4.34 20.14
C ASP A 246 6.60 -4.56 18.61
N THR A 247 7.03 -3.59 17.81
CA THR A 247 7.01 -3.64 16.34
C THR A 247 8.16 -4.47 15.78
N GLY A 248 9.24 -4.59 16.55
CA GLY A 248 10.45 -5.32 16.20
C GLY A 248 11.12 -4.82 14.91
N LEU A 249 11.92 -5.69 14.28
CA LEU A 249 12.68 -5.34 13.08
C LEU A 249 11.80 -4.99 11.86
N ASN A 250 10.55 -5.46 11.85
CA ASN A 250 9.63 -5.22 10.74
C ASN A 250 9.15 -3.77 10.67
N GLY A 251 9.09 -3.06 11.80
CA GLY A 251 8.58 -1.70 11.86
C GLY A 251 9.29 -0.75 10.90
N SER A 252 10.62 -0.83 10.80
CA SER A 252 11.42 -0.06 9.84
C SER A 252 11.01 -0.23 8.37
N ARG A 253 10.61 -1.44 7.98
CA ARG A 253 10.16 -1.77 6.62
C ARG A 253 8.73 -1.32 6.37
N LEU A 254 7.89 -1.39 7.39
CA LEU A 254 6.49 -0.98 7.32
C LEU A 254 6.35 0.54 7.27
N ALA A 255 7.23 1.26 7.96
CA ALA A 255 7.30 2.72 8.00
C ALA A 255 7.57 3.37 6.64
N THR A 256 8.30 2.67 5.78
CA THR A 256 8.87 3.20 4.53
C THR A 256 7.85 3.85 3.59
N VAL A 257 6.73 3.20 3.35
CA VAL A 257 5.71 3.70 2.42
C VAL A 257 4.97 4.90 3.01
N PRO A 258 4.29 4.78 4.17
CA PRO A 258 3.48 5.87 4.69
C PRO A 258 4.32 7.10 5.03
N MET A 259 5.45 6.94 5.72
CA MET A 259 6.31 8.08 6.05
C MET A 259 6.92 8.72 4.81
N GLY A 260 7.26 7.92 3.79
CA GLY A 260 7.76 8.44 2.52
C GLY A 260 6.73 9.29 1.77
N VAL A 261 5.47 8.82 1.73
CA VAL A 261 4.35 9.58 1.14
C VAL A 261 4.12 10.89 1.89
N ALA A 262 4.15 10.89 3.22
CA ALA A 262 4.01 12.11 4.01
C ALA A 262 5.18 13.10 3.79
N CYS A 263 6.43 12.60 3.79
CA CYS A 263 7.60 13.43 3.47
C CYS A 263 7.47 14.08 2.10
N GLN A 264 7.10 13.27 1.08
CA GLN A 264 6.93 13.78 -0.27
C GLN A 264 5.86 14.86 -0.32
N PHE A 265 4.74 14.67 0.38
CA PHE A 265 3.66 15.66 0.44
C PHE A 265 4.16 17.01 0.96
N PHE A 266 4.84 17.01 2.11
CA PHE A 266 5.40 18.24 2.66
C PHE A 266 6.44 18.88 1.74
N ILE A 267 7.30 18.09 1.10
CA ILE A 267 8.28 18.58 0.12
C ILE A 267 7.59 19.23 -1.07
N THR A 268 6.63 18.56 -1.71
CA THR A 268 5.96 19.04 -2.93
C THR A 268 5.04 20.24 -2.70
N THR A 269 4.56 20.41 -1.47
CA THR A 269 3.71 21.55 -1.08
C THR A 269 4.50 22.71 -0.47
N GLY A 270 5.83 22.63 -0.44
CA GLY A 270 6.69 23.70 0.10
C GLY A 270 6.67 23.80 1.63
N GLN A 271 6.21 22.77 2.33
CA GLN A 271 6.08 22.69 3.78
C GLN A 271 7.27 21.95 4.42
N GLN A 272 8.48 22.14 3.90
CA GLN A 272 9.68 21.44 4.38
C GLN A 272 10.09 21.84 5.80
N ASP A 273 9.74 23.06 6.22
CA ASP A 273 9.99 23.62 7.55
C ASP A 273 8.79 23.45 8.49
N SER A 274 7.82 22.58 8.16
CA SER A 274 6.66 22.34 9.02
C SER A 274 7.05 21.55 10.28
N PRO A 275 6.34 21.72 11.40
CA PRO A 275 6.59 20.95 12.62
C PRO A 275 6.44 19.43 12.39
N GLU A 276 5.58 19.03 11.45
CA GLU A 276 5.44 17.63 11.06
C GLU A 276 6.66 17.08 10.30
N MET A 277 7.26 17.89 9.43
CA MET A 277 8.49 17.50 8.74
C MET A 277 9.69 17.47 9.70
N GLU A 278 9.75 18.40 10.66
CA GLU A 278 10.73 18.36 11.74
C GLU A 278 10.59 17.10 12.60
N GLU A 279 9.36 16.70 12.93
CA GLU A 279 9.07 15.48 13.70
C GLU A 279 9.47 14.22 12.93
N LEU A 280 9.14 14.13 11.64
CA LEU A 280 9.62 13.04 10.77
C LEU A 280 11.15 12.98 10.75
N GLY A 281 11.80 14.14 10.60
CA GLY A 281 13.26 14.27 10.66
C GLY A 281 13.84 13.85 12.00
N ARG A 282 13.17 14.16 13.11
CA ARG A 282 13.56 13.74 14.47
C ARG A 282 13.50 12.23 14.61
N ILE A 283 12.39 11.60 14.21
CA ILE A 283 12.22 10.14 14.23
C ILE A 283 13.36 9.47 13.45
N PHE A 284 13.67 9.98 12.27
CA PHE A 284 14.74 9.47 11.41
C PHE A 284 16.14 9.59 12.01
N ARG A 285 16.42 10.63 12.81
CA ARG A 285 17.71 10.82 13.48
C ARG A 285 17.84 9.99 14.76
N GLU A 286 16.77 9.91 15.55
CA GLU A 286 16.81 9.35 16.90
C GLU A 286 16.57 7.84 16.93
N CYS A 287 15.79 7.30 16.00
CA CYS A 287 15.49 5.87 15.96
C CYS A 287 16.54 5.11 15.14
N LYS A 288 17.42 4.34 15.80
CA LYS A 288 18.44 3.51 15.11
C LYS A 288 17.87 2.59 14.02
N LEU A 289 16.66 2.06 14.24
CA LEU A 289 15.95 1.22 13.26
C LEU A 289 15.41 2.00 12.06
N ALA A 290 15.24 3.32 12.19
CA ALA A 290 14.81 4.20 11.10
C ALA A 290 15.92 4.46 10.07
N PHE A 291 17.17 4.11 10.36
CA PHE A 291 18.27 4.23 9.40
C PHE A 291 17.97 3.50 8.08
N MET A 292 17.37 2.30 8.14
CA MET A 292 16.96 1.56 6.94
C MET A 292 15.87 2.29 6.15
N THR A 293 14.91 2.89 6.86
CA THR A 293 13.86 3.72 6.27
C THR A 293 14.45 4.95 5.58
N CYS A 294 15.42 5.63 6.23
CA CYS A 294 16.11 6.80 5.70
C CYS A 294 16.95 6.48 4.47
N ALA A 295 17.76 5.42 4.54
CA ALA A 295 18.59 4.97 3.42
C ALA A 295 17.70 4.65 2.20
N TRP A 296 16.54 4.03 2.45
CA TRP A 296 15.57 3.77 1.39
C TRP A 296 14.97 5.07 0.82
N LEU A 297 14.53 6.00 1.66
CA LEU A 297 13.94 7.27 1.21
C LEU A 297 14.94 8.09 0.37
N ARG A 298 16.19 8.18 0.80
CA ARG A 298 17.27 8.83 0.03
C ARG A 298 17.55 8.14 -1.29
N SER A 299 17.47 6.80 -1.34
CA SER A 299 17.62 6.06 -2.61
C SER A 299 16.44 6.27 -3.57
N ALA A 300 15.24 6.52 -3.04
CA ALA A 300 14.04 6.84 -3.82
C ALA A 300 14.04 8.30 -4.31
N GLU A 301 14.65 9.22 -3.57
CA GLU A 301 14.88 10.61 -4.02
C GLU A 301 15.82 10.65 -5.25
N ALA A 302 16.80 9.75 -5.32
CA ALA A 302 17.72 9.62 -6.46
C ALA A 302 17.11 8.89 -7.68
N ALA A 303 15.97 8.21 -7.51
CA ALA A 303 15.30 7.43 -8.54
C ALA A 303 13.85 7.87 -8.61
N ASP A 304 13.59 8.99 -9.32
CA ASP A 304 12.29 9.66 -9.48
C ASP A 304 11.35 9.50 -8.26
N PRO A 305 11.26 10.49 -7.36
CA PRO A 305 10.53 10.34 -6.10
C PRO A 305 9.13 9.83 -6.37
N VAL A 306 8.58 8.95 -5.51
CA VAL A 306 7.18 8.50 -5.59
C VAL A 306 6.31 9.74 -5.79
N PRO A 307 5.82 10.04 -7.01
CA PRO A 307 5.36 11.39 -7.25
C PRO A 307 3.91 11.43 -6.79
N LEU A 308 3.60 12.42 -5.97
CA LEU A 308 2.23 12.86 -5.71
C LEU A 308 1.63 13.55 -6.94
#